data_AF-A0A936P2R2-F1
#
_entry.id   AF-A0A936P2R2-F1
#
_cell.length_a   1.000
_cell.length_b   1.000
_cell.length_c   1.000
_cell.angle_alpha   90.00
_cell.angle_beta   90.00
_cell.angle_gamma   90.00
#
_symmetry.space_group_name_H-M   'P 1'
#
loop_
_entity.id
_entity.type
_entity.pdbx_description
1 polymer ?
#
loop_
_entity_poly.entity_id
_entity_poly.type
_entity_poly.pdbx_seq_one_letter_code
_entity_poly.pdbx_strand_id
1 'polypeptide(L)'
;MRHGLGRGLGFAAIMALLLVMSASARIAGAENLDAQGSHGYFPAWFKLSFLDLRKDIEEAGAAGKQGVMVLFSIRGCAYCKMMVERSFKDPGIEAVLRRHFDVVHLDIRSDLDLKDPRGRAMMVREFAKREGASFSPTVAFYGLDGHHLLRVVGYQTPERFRATLDEVIAKLARAGRLPSISERAGDTRAD
;
A
#
# COMPACT_ATOMS: atom_id res chain seq x y z
N MET A 1 -0.24 30.06 69.74
CA MET A 1 0.39 30.24 68.42
C MET A 1 1.42 29.14 68.19
N ARG A 2 1.21 28.28 67.18
CA ARG A 2 2.22 27.73 66.25
C ARG A 2 1.62 26.54 65.47
N HIS A 3 1.21 26.83 64.23
CA HIS A 3 0.99 25.85 63.17
C HIS A 3 2.34 25.49 62.50
N GLY A 4 2.41 24.33 61.85
CA GLY A 4 3.41 24.02 60.83
C GLY A 4 3.51 22.52 60.55
N LEU A 5 2.70 22.00 59.63
CA LEU A 5 3.09 21.61 58.26
C LEU A 5 3.88 20.30 58.19
N GLY A 6 3.20 19.21 57.83
CA GLY A 6 3.81 17.89 57.64
C GLY A 6 2.97 16.94 56.81
N ARG A 7 2.44 17.37 55.66
CA ARG A 7 1.68 16.50 54.72
C ARG A 7 1.83 17.02 53.29
N GLY A 8 2.94 16.74 52.63
CA GLY A 8 3.17 17.22 51.24
C GLY A 8 4.03 16.32 50.35
N LEU A 9 4.89 15.48 50.90
CA LEU A 9 5.87 14.74 50.08
C LEU A 9 5.33 13.46 49.41
N GLY A 10 4.28 12.83 49.94
CA GLY A 10 3.79 11.54 49.44
C GLY A 10 2.97 11.63 48.14
N PHE A 11 2.21 12.70 47.95
CA PHE A 11 1.33 12.86 46.79
C PHE A 11 2.08 13.31 45.52
N ALA A 12 3.13 14.10 45.70
CA ALA A 12 3.94 14.60 44.58
C ALA A 12 4.71 13.49 43.85
N ALA A 13 5.19 12.48 44.58
CA ALA A 13 5.95 11.35 44.00
C ALA A 13 5.07 10.40 43.16
N ILE A 14 3.81 10.20 43.55
CA ILE A 14 2.87 9.33 42.82
C ILE A 14 2.36 10.01 41.54
N MET A 15 2.14 11.34 41.57
CA MET A 15 1.81 12.11 40.36
C MET A 15 2.95 12.16 39.34
N ALA A 16 4.21 12.22 39.81
CA ALA A 16 5.38 12.19 38.93
C ALA A 16 5.56 10.82 38.24
N LEU A 17 5.22 9.72 38.91
CA LEU A 17 5.32 8.37 38.33
C LEU A 17 4.23 8.10 37.28
N LEU A 18 3.02 8.62 37.48
CA LEU A 18 1.92 8.53 36.51
C LEU A 18 2.12 9.38 35.25
N LEU A 19 2.87 10.50 35.35
CA LEU A 19 3.24 11.33 34.20
C LEU A 19 4.33 10.72 33.30
N VAL A 20 5.13 9.78 33.82
CA VAL A 20 6.18 9.11 33.04
C VAL A 20 5.63 7.92 32.25
N MET A 21 4.56 7.25 32.71
CA MET A 21 3.96 6.10 32.01
C MET A 21 3.09 6.46 30.79
N SER A 22 2.66 7.71 30.63
CA SER A 22 1.85 8.14 29.48
C SER A 22 2.65 8.52 28.23
N ALA A 23 4.00 8.51 28.30
CA ALA A 23 4.87 8.97 27.22
C ALA A 23 5.38 7.87 26.24
N SER A 24 4.98 6.61 26.44
CA SER A 24 5.51 5.47 25.65
C SER A 24 4.67 5.07 24.44
N ALA A 25 3.55 5.76 24.13
CA ALA A 25 2.86 5.61 22.85
C ALA A 25 3.66 6.31 21.75
N ARG A 26 4.85 5.78 21.45
CA ARG A 26 5.68 6.21 20.33
C ARG A 26 4.92 5.93 19.03
N ILE A 27 4.98 6.91 18.14
CA ILE A 27 4.21 7.08 16.91
C ILE A 27 4.54 5.96 15.92
N ALA A 28 3.80 4.85 15.95
CA ALA A 28 3.91 3.79 14.94
C ALA A 28 3.49 4.28 13.53
N GLY A 29 2.74 5.37 13.42
CA GLY A 29 2.23 5.88 12.14
C GLY A 29 3.28 6.59 11.27
N ALA A 30 4.22 7.34 11.85
CA ALA A 30 5.14 8.18 11.10
C ALA A 30 6.22 7.38 10.36
N GLU A 31 6.72 6.31 11.00
CA GLU A 31 7.71 5.41 10.39
C GLU A 31 7.12 4.66 9.18
N ASN A 32 5.84 4.29 9.26
CA ASN A 32 5.10 3.66 8.17
C ASN A 32 4.88 4.59 6.98
N LEU A 33 4.73 5.91 7.19
CA LEU A 33 4.51 6.90 6.13
C LEU A 33 5.79 7.17 5.32
N ASP A 34 6.94 7.22 5.99
CA ASP A 34 8.22 7.39 5.31
C ASP A 34 8.62 6.14 4.52
N ALA A 35 8.39 4.95 5.08
CA ALA A 35 8.65 3.68 4.38
C ALA A 35 7.71 3.44 3.17
N GLN A 36 6.51 4.01 3.20
CA GLN A 36 5.56 3.98 2.08
C GLN A 36 5.68 5.19 1.15
N GLY A 37 6.74 5.97 1.27
CA GLY A 37 7.11 6.91 0.22
C GLY A 37 6.54 8.31 0.39
N SER A 38 6.53 8.86 1.60
CA SER A 38 6.38 10.32 1.82
C SER A 38 7.38 11.18 1.00
N HIS A 39 8.35 10.56 0.31
CA HIS A 39 9.41 11.15 -0.52
C HIS A 39 8.96 11.80 -1.85
N GLY A 40 7.68 12.14 -1.99
CA GLY A 40 7.27 13.33 -2.76
C GLY A 40 6.92 13.18 -4.24
N TYR A 41 6.88 11.97 -4.82
CA TYR A 41 6.45 11.79 -6.22
C TYR A 41 5.31 10.78 -6.43
N PHE A 42 4.87 10.07 -5.39
CA PHE A 42 3.70 9.19 -5.49
C PHE A 42 2.41 10.02 -5.47
N PRO A 43 1.42 9.70 -6.33
CA PRO A 43 0.15 10.40 -6.35
C PRO A 43 -0.64 10.20 -5.06
N ALA A 44 -1.45 11.19 -4.68
CA ALA A 44 -2.29 11.13 -3.48
C ALA A 44 -3.35 10.00 -3.51
N TRP A 45 -3.62 9.42 -4.69
CA TRP A 45 -4.54 8.29 -4.84
C TRP A 45 -3.89 6.93 -4.55
N PHE A 46 -2.58 6.87 -4.30
CA PHE A 46 -1.96 5.68 -3.73
C PHE A 46 -2.52 5.45 -2.33
N LYS A 47 -2.78 4.18 -2.00
CA LYS A 47 -3.28 3.79 -0.69
C LYS A 47 -2.16 3.95 0.34
N LEU A 48 -2.48 4.59 1.45
CA LEU A 48 -1.68 4.52 2.68
C LEU A 48 -2.03 3.20 3.38
N SER A 49 -1.20 2.19 3.19
CA SER A 49 -1.36 0.87 3.81
C SER A 49 -0.88 0.90 5.26
N PHE A 50 -1.38 -0.01 6.10
CA PHE A 50 -0.79 -0.29 7.42
C PHE A 50 0.17 -1.49 7.37
N LEU A 51 0.70 -1.80 6.18
CA LEU A 51 1.52 -2.97 5.91
C LEU A 51 0.81 -4.29 6.24
N ASP A 52 -0.51 -4.33 6.03
CA ASP A 52 -1.33 -5.54 6.10
C ASP A 52 -2.01 -5.75 4.74
N LEU A 53 -1.29 -6.38 3.81
CA LEU A 53 -1.76 -6.51 2.42
C LEU A 53 -3.01 -7.38 2.31
N ARG A 54 -3.21 -8.33 3.23
CA ARG A 54 -4.45 -9.09 3.30
C ARG A 54 -5.63 -8.18 3.63
N LYS A 55 -5.47 -7.30 4.63
CA LYS A 55 -6.49 -6.30 4.96
C LYS A 55 -6.69 -5.30 3.81
N ASP A 56 -5.63 -4.85 3.16
CA ASP A 56 -5.75 -3.96 2.00
C ASP A 56 -6.54 -4.61 0.85
N ILE A 57 -6.40 -5.92 0.64
CA ILE A 57 -7.16 -6.69 -0.34
C ILE A 57 -8.64 -6.81 0.06
N GLU A 58 -8.93 -7.08 1.33
CA GLU A 58 -10.30 -7.13 1.86
C GLU A 58 -11.00 -5.77 1.66
N GLU A 59 -10.31 -4.67 1.98
CA GLU A 59 -10.81 -3.30 1.79
C GLU A 59 -11.02 -2.97 0.30
N ALA A 60 -10.09 -3.38 -0.57
CA ALA A 60 -10.24 -3.22 -2.02
C ALA A 60 -11.50 -3.95 -2.53
N GLY A 61 -11.72 -5.19 -2.08
CA GLY A 61 -12.92 -5.96 -2.43
C GLY A 61 -14.21 -5.29 -1.94
N ALA A 62 -14.22 -4.78 -0.70
CA ALA A 62 -15.36 -4.03 -0.15
C ALA A 62 -15.66 -2.75 -0.94
N ALA A 63 -14.64 -2.14 -1.56
CA ALA A 63 -14.77 -0.98 -2.45
C ALA A 63 -15.11 -1.34 -3.91
N GLY A 64 -15.41 -2.62 -4.22
CA GLY A 64 -15.75 -3.09 -5.58
C GLY A 64 -14.55 -3.25 -6.51
N LYS A 65 -13.33 -3.16 -5.98
CA LYS A 65 -12.09 -3.36 -6.74
C LYS A 65 -11.76 -4.85 -6.87
N GLN A 66 -10.77 -5.13 -7.70
CA GLN A 66 -10.40 -6.48 -8.12
C GLN A 66 -9.15 -7.00 -7.41
N GLY A 67 -8.51 -6.16 -6.59
CA GLY A 67 -7.37 -6.51 -5.79
C GLY A 67 -6.44 -5.33 -5.52
N VAL A 68 -5.17 -5.64 -5.31
CA VAL A 68 -4.11 -4.66 -4.97
C VAL A 68 -2.97 -4.76 -5.99
N MET A 69 -2.46 -3.61 -6.41
CA MET A 69 -1.18 -3.50 -7.10
C MET A 69 -0.12 -3.01 -6.10
N VAL A 70 0.99 -3.74 -5.98
CA VAL A 70 2.14 -3.34 -5.17
C VAL A 70 3.23 -2.80 -6.09
N LEU A 71 3.64 -1.54 -5.87
CA LEU A 71 4.85 -0.96 -6.43
C LEU A 71 6.01 -1.13 -5.44
N PHE A 72 6.93 -2.01 -5.77
CA PHE A 72 8.19 -2.20 -5.07
C PHE A 72 9.23 -1.19 -5.56
N SER A 73 9.77 -0.39 -4.66
CA SER A 73 10.70 0.70 -4.98
C SER A 73 11.83 0.82 -3.94
N ILE A 74 12.73 1.77 -4.15
CA ILE A 74 13.70 2.22 -3.12
C ILE A 74 13.70 3.75 -3.09
N ARG A 75 14.05 4.33 -1.94
CA ARG A 75 14.34 5.76 -1.83
C ARG A 75 15.35 6.22 -2.91
N GLY A 76 15.02 7.31 -3.61
CA GLY A 76 15.89 7.90 -4.64
C GLY A 76 15.88 7.17 -6.00
N CYS A 77 14.97 6.22 -6.22
CA CYS A 77 14.88 5.49 -7.49
C CYS A 77 14.38 6.37 -8.66
N ALA A 78 15.28 6.78 -9.55
CA ALA A 78 14.94 7.58 -10.73
C ALA A 78 13.95 6.89 -11.66
N TYR A 79 14.12 5.58 -11.91
CA TYR A 79 13.20 4.81 -12.76
C TYR A 79 11.81 4.63 -12.16
N CYS A 80 11.71 4.57 -10.82
CA CYS A 80 10.43 4.52 -10.12
C CYS A 80 9.70 5.85 -10.25
N LYS A 81 10.42 6.97 -10.08
CA LYS A 81 9.90 8.31 -10.37
C LYS A 81 9.43 8.43 -11.82
N MET A 82 10.24 7.98 -12.79
CA MET A 82 9.83 7.97 -14.21
C MET A 82 8.58 7.13 -14.45
N MET A 83 8.48 5.94 -13.86
CA MET A 83 7.30 5.06 -14.00
C MET A 83 6.03 5.74 -13.48
N VAL A 84 6.13 6.38 -12.31
CA VAL A 84 5.01 7.10 -11.72
C VAL A 84 4.64 8.32 -12.56
N GLU A 85 5.60 9.16 -12.92
CA GLU A 85 5.35 10.44 -13.59
C GLU A 85 4.98 10.31 -15.06
N ARG A 86 5.50 9.29 -15.76
CA ARG A 86 5.26 9.09 -17.20
C ARG A 86 4.15 8.09 -17.46
N SER A 87 4.10 6.99 -16.70
CA SER A 87 3.17 5.89 -16.97
C SER A 87 1.94 5.96 -16.07
N PHE A 88 2.10 6.08 -14.75
CA PHE A 88 0.94 6.02 -13.85
C PHE A 88 0.09 7.30 -13.84
N LYS A 89 0.67 8.43 -14.25
CA LYS A 89 -0.06 9.70 -14.47
C LYS A 89 -0.71 9.81 -15.85
N ASP A 90 -0.50 8.84 -16.73
CA ASP A 90 -1.29 8.78 -17.96
C ASP A 90 -2.77 8.59 -17.61
N PRO A 91 -3.70 9.44 -18.10
CA PRO A 91 -5.09 9.40 -17.67
C PRO A 91 -5.78 8.05 -17.88
N GLY A 92 -5.44 7.33 -18.95
CA GLY A 92 -6.02 6.02 -19.24
C GLY A 92 -5.52 4.95 -18.27
N ILE A 93 -4.22 4.95 -17.97
CA ILE A 93 -3.63 4.05 -16.97
C ILE A 93 -4.16 4.36 -15.57
N GLU A 94 -4.17 5.63 -15.17
CA GLU A 94 -4.67 6.06 -13.86
C GLU A 94 -6.12 5.63 -13.67
N ALA A 95 -6.97 5.84 -14.68
CA ALA A 95 -8.38 5.47 -14.62
C ALA A 95 -8.57 3.96 -14.39
N VAL A 96 -7.82 3.11 -15.10
CA VAL A 96 -7.87 1.65 -14.94
C VAL A 96 -7.36 1.23 -13.56
N LEU A 97 -6.22 1.77 -13.13
CA LEU A 97 -5.65 1.47 -11.80
C LEU A 97 -6.63 1.84 -10.70
N ARG A 98 -7.17 3.06 -10.70
CA ARG A 98 -8.08 3.53 -9.64
C ARG A 98 -9.41 2.79 -9.63
N ARG A 99 -9.92 2.40 -10.80
CA ARG A 99 -11.18 1.65 -10.92
C ARG A 99 -11.03 0.22 -10.40
N HIS A 100 -9.89 -0.43 -10.63
CA HIS A 100 -9.76 -1.86 -10.41
C HIS A 100 -8.83 -2.27 -9.27
N PHE A 101 -7.95 -1.39 -8.80
CA PHE A 101 -6.93 -1.73 -7.81
C PHE A 101 -6.76 -0.65 -6.75
N ASP A 102 -6.47 -1.08 -5.53
CA ASP A 102 -5.74 -0.24 -4.57
C ASP A 102 -4.25 -0.34 -4.90
N VAL A 103 -3.54 0.78 -4.86
CA VAL A 103 -2.11 0.82 -5.22
C VAL A 103 -1.29 1.14 -3.99
N VAL A 104 -0.47 0.18 -3.57
CA VAL A 104 0.38 0.26 -2.38
C VAL A 104 1.84 0.36 -2.82
N HIS A 105 2.60 1.22 -2.17
CA HIS A 105 4.04 1.34 -2.39
C HIS A 105 4.79 0.69 -1.21
N LEU A 106 5.83 -0.10 -1.52
CA LEU A 106 6.72 -0.72 -0.53
C LEU A 106 8.18 -0.42 -0.87
N ASP A 107 8.95 0.10 0.10
CA ASP A 107 10.40 0.16 0.00
C ASP A 107 11.01 -1.23 0.26
N ILE A 108 11.66 -1.82 -0.75
CA ILE A 108 12.22 -3.18 -0.69
C ILE A 108 13.39 -3.32 0.29
N ARG A 109 13.91 -2.22 0.83
CA ARG A 109 14.96 -2.21 1.87
C ARG A 109 14.38 -2.05 3.27
N SER A 110 13.08 -1.90 3.41
CA SER A 110 12.43 -1.68 4.69
C SER A 110 12.49 -2.92 5.59
N ASP A 111 12.78 -2.65 6.86
CA ASP A 111 12.82 -3.64 7.93
C ASP A 111 11.50 -3.71 8.71
N LEU A 112 10.49 -2.96 8.27
CA LEU A 112 9.17 -2.98 8.89
C LEU A 112 8.48 -4.32 8.70
N ASP A 113 7.68 -4.69 9.71
CA ASP A 113 6.81 -5.84 9.65
C ASP A 113 5.66 -5.61 8.66
N LEU A 114 5.40 -6.63 7.85
CA LEU A 114 4.37 -6.69 6.84
C LEU A 114 3.61 -8.00 7.02
N LYS A 115 2.29 -7.96 6.89
CA LYS A 115 1.50 -9.17 6.58
C LYS A 115 1.27 -9.25 5.08
N ASP A 116 1.72 -10.35 4.50
CA ASP A 116 1.58 -10.60 3.07
C ASP A 116 0.09 -10.77 2.65
N PRO A 117 -0.21 -10.88 1.33
CA PRO A 117 -1.58 -11.10 0.85
C PRO A 117 -2.27 -12.36 1.40
N ARG A 118 -1.53 -13.28 2.01
CA ARG A 118 -2.02 -14.52 2.64
C ARG A 118 -2.03 -14.44 4.17
N GLY A 119 -1.74 -13.26 4.74
CA GLY A 119 -1.74 -12.99 6.17
C GLY A 119 -0.49 -13.45 6.93
N ARG A 120 0.58 -13.89 6.24
CA ARG A 120 1.84 -14.27 6.91
C ARG A 120 2.66 -13.04 7.23
N ALA A 121 3.12 -12.94 8.47
CA ALA A 121 4.01 -11.87 8.92
C ALA A 121 5.46 -12.13 8.46
N MET A 122 6.12 -11.11 7.94
CA MET A 122 7.56 -11.06 7.61
C MET A 122 8.00 -9.61 7.41
N MET A 123 9.29 -9.37 7.23
CA MET A 123 9.76 -8.02 6.92
C MET A 123 9.46 -7.65 5.45
N VAL A 124 9.25 -6.37 5.15
CA VAL A 124 9.02 -5.91 3.76
C VAL A 124 10.12 -6.38 2.81
N ARG A 125 11.40 -6.30 3.23
CA ARG A 125 12.53 -6.78 2.42
C ARG A 125 12.49 -8.29 2.12
N GLU A 126 11.94 -9.09 3.03
CA GLU A 126 11.82 -10.55 2.87
C GLU A 126 10.68 -10.87 1.91
N PHE A 127 9.57 -10.15 2.06
CA PHE A 127 8.45 -10.22 1.13
C PHE A 127 8.90 -9.86 -0.29
N ALA A 128 9.57 -8.72 -0.48
CA ALA A 128 10.06 -8.29 -1.78
C ALA A 128 10.99 -9.32 -2.44
N LYS A 129 11.89 -9.95 -1.68
CA LYS A 129 12.75 -11.04 -2.19
C LYS A 129 11.92 -12.24 -2.64
N ARG A 130 10.94 -12.66 -1.83
CA ARG A 130 10.09 -13.83 -2.14
C ARG A 130 9.21 -13.60 -3.36
N GLU A 131 8.74 -12.38 -3.57
CA GLU A 131 7.95 -12.00 -4.75
C GLU A 131 8.82 -11.78 -6.00
N GLY A 132 10.14 -11.99 -5.92
CA GLY A 132 11.06 -11.75 -7.03
C GLY A 132 11.19 -10.26 -7.40
N ALA A 133 10.98 -9.38 -6.43
CA ALA A 133 11.05 -7.92 -6.52
C ALA A 133 12.35 -7.35 -5.93
N SER A 134 13.49 -8.03 -6.17
CA SER A 134 14.81 -7.58 -5.69
C SER A 134 15.35 -6.35 -6.45
N PHE A 135 14.66 -5.92 -7.52
CA PHE A 135 15.01 -4.75 -8.32
C PHE A 135 13.84 -3.76 -8.39
N SER A 136 14.16 -2.48 -8.45
CA SER A 136 13.17 -1.39 -8.49
C SER A 136 13.21 -0.63 -9.83
N PRO A 137 12.05 -0.23 -10.39
CA PRO A 137 10.71 -0.58 -9.93
C PRO A 137 10.37 -2.03 -10.25
N THR A 138 9.60 -2.69 -9.39
CA THR A 138 8.87 -3.92 -9.73
C THR A 138 7.41 -3.70 -9.37
N VAL A 139 6.51 -4.16 -10.21
CA VAL A 139 5.07 -4.14 -9.94
C VAL A 139 4.55 -5.57 -9.85
N ALA A 140 3.76 -5.85 -8.84
CA ALA A 140 3.01 -7.10 -8.72
C ALA A 140 1.52 -6.81 -8.50
N PHE A 141 0.66 -7.58 -9.17
CA PHE A 141 -0.79 -7.52 -9.00
C PHE A 141 -1.26 -8.74 -8.23
N TYR A 142 -2.10 -8.53 -7.23
CA TYR A 142 -2.74 -9.57 -6.43
C TYR A 142 -4.26 -9.45 -6.58
N GLY A 143 -4.95 -10.57 -6.78
CA GLY A 143 -6.41 -10.62 -6.79
C GLY A 143 -7.01 -10.62 -5.37
N LEU A 144 -8.34 -10.58 -5.30
CA LEU A 144 -9.09 -10.66 -4.03
C LEU A 144 -8.86 -11.94 -3.21
N ASP A 145 -8.33 -12.98 -3.82
CA ASP A 145 -7.95 -14.24 -3.19
C ASP A 145 -6.50 -14.23 -2.66
N GLY A 146 -5.82 -13.10 -2.75
CA GLY A 146 -4.41 -12.94 -2.38
C GLY A 146 -3.44 -13.64 -3.33
N HIS A 147 -3.91 -14.18 -4.46
CA HIS A 147 -3.07 -14.84 -5.46
C HIS A 147 -2.49 -13.82 -6.44
N HIS A 148 -1.26 -14.10 -6.84
CA HIS A 148 -0.51 -13.28 -7.78
C HIS A 148 -1.06 -13.42 -9.22
N LEU A 149 -1.38 -12.30 -9.86
CA LEU A 149 -1.93 -12.24 -11.22
C LEU A 149 -0.84 -12.02 -12.27
N LEU A 150 0.05 -11.07 -12.02
CA LEU A 150 1.14 -10.69 -12.93
C LEU A 150 2.19 -9.88 -12.19
N ARG A 151 3.45 -10.02 -12.63
CA ARG A 151 4.58 -9.21 -12.18
C ARG A 151 5.35 -8.71 -13.38
N VAL A 152 5.76 -7.45 -13.31
CA VAL A 152 6.68 -6.84 -14.27
C VAL A 152 7.85 -6.21 -13.52
N VAL A 153 9.05 -6.44 -14.04
CA VAL A 153 10.30 -5.92 -13.47
C VAL A 153 10.83 -4.80 -14.35
N GLY A 154 11.34 -3.75 -13.72
CA GLY A 154 11.91 -2.59 -14.39
C GLY A 154 10.86 -1.60 -14.88
N TYR A 155 11.36 -0.45 -15.33
CA TYR A 155 10.54 0.62 -15.86
C TYR A 155 9.70 0.16 -17.05
N GLN A 156 8.40 0.45 -16.99
CA GLN A 156 7.46 0.26 -18.09
C GLN A 156 7.06 1.61 -18.65
N THR A 157 7.21 1.82 -19.97
CA THR A 157 6.62 2.97 -20.67
C THR A 157 5.09 2.91 -20.59
N PRO A 158 4.38 4.01 -20.87
CA PRO A 158 2.91 4.00 -20.86
C PRO A 158 2.33 2.91 -21.76
N GLU A 159 2.89 2.70 -22.95
CA GLU A 159 2.42 1.70 -23.91
C GLU A 159 2.58 0.28 -23.36
N ARG A 160 3.76 -0.03 -22.80
CA ARG A 160 4.02 -1.35 -22.20
C ARG A 160 3.18 -1.60 -20.95
N PHE A 161 2.97 -0.56 -20.14
CA PHE A 161 2.16 -0.68 -18.94
C PHE A 161 0.67 -0.83 -19.26
N ARG A 162 0.16 -0.20 -20.33
CA ARG A 162 -1.20 -0.49 -20.85
C ARG A 162 -1.36 -1.94 -21.23
N ALA A 163 -0.43 -2.50 -22.01
CA ALA A 163 -0.47 -3.92 -22.36
C ALA A 163 -0.42 -4.83 -21.12
N THR A 164 0.35 -4.44 -20.09
CA THR A 164 0.39 -5.12 -18.79
C THR A 164 -0.99 -5.11 -18.11
N LEU A 165 -1.66 -3.95 -18.07
CA LEU A 165 -3.01 -3.83 -17.52
C LEU A 165 -4.03 -4.64 -18.31
N ASP A 166 -3.98 -4.61 -19.64
CA ASP A 166 -4.87 -5.39 -20.50
C ASP A 166 -4.74 -6.89 -20.21
N GLU A 167 -3.52 -7.39 -20.00
CA GLU A 167 -3.30 -8.79 -19.62
C GLU A 167 -3.91 -9.12 -18.25
N VAL A 168 -3.72 -8.26 -17.24
CA VAL A 168 -4.28 -8.45 -15.90
C VAL A 168 -5.80 -8.44 -15.93
N ILE A 169 -6.39 -7.47 -16.64
CA ILE A 169 -7.84 -7.35 -16.82
C ILE A 169 -8.40 -8.57 -17.56
N ALA A 170 -7.71 -9.05 -18.60
CA ALA A 170 -8.12 -10.26 -19.30
C ALA A 170 -8.03 -11.51 -18.41
N LYS A 171 -7.01 -11.61 -17.53
CA LYS A 171 -6.91 -12.69 -16.53
C LYS A 171 -8.08 -12.64 -15.54
N LEU A 172 -8.42 -11.46 -15.03
CA LEU A 172 -9.56 -11.27 -14.12
C LEU A 172 -10.90 -11.61 -14.79
N ALA A 173 -11.09 -11.20 -16.05
CA ALA A 173 -12.29 -11.52 -16.82
C ALA A 173 -12.43 -13.04 -17.05
N ARG A 174 -11.34 -13.73 -17.42
CA ARG A 174 -11.36 -15.20 -17.56
C ARG A 174 -11.64 -15.94 -16.25
N ALA A 175 -11.29 -15.32 -15.11
CA ALA A 175 -11.60 -15.84 -13.79
C ALA A 175 -13.03 -15.47 -13.30
N GLY A 176 -13.85 -14.83 -14.15
CA GLY A 176 -15.21 -14.41 -13.80
C GLY A 176 -15.28 -13.27 -12.77
N ARG A 177 -14.16 -12.54 -12.56
CA ARG A 177 -14.09 -11.46 -11.55
C ARG A 177 -14.46 -10.09 -12.10
N LEU A 178 -14.47 -9.93 -13.42
CA LEU A 178 -14.99 -8.74 -14.08
C LEU A 178 -16.25 -9.08 -14.85
N PRO A 179 -17.26 -8.18 -14.86
CA PRO A 179 -18.41 -8.35 -15.73
C PRO A 179 -17.93 -8.49 -17.18
N SER A 180 -18.53 -9.46 -17.86
CA SER A 180 -18.26 -9.78 -19.26
C SER A 180 -18.39 -8.52 -20.13
N ILE A 181 -17.66 -8.48 -21.25
CA ILE A 181 -17.66 -7.33 -22.16
C ILE A 181 -19.10 -7.00 -22.63
N SER A 182 -19.99 -7.99 -22.71
CA SER A 182 -21.40 -7.79 -23.07
C SER A 182 -22.20 -7.00 -22.03
N GLU A 183 -21.86 -7.09 -20.75
CA GLU A 183 -22.57 -6.37 -19.68
C GLU A 183 -22.16 -4.89 -19.64
N ARG A 184 -20.91 -4.56 -20.02
CA ARG A 184 -20.42 -3.17 -20.12
C ARG A 184 -21.01 -2.41 -21.31
N ALA A 185 -21.32 -3.10 -22.41
CA ALA A 185 -21.94 -2.47 -23.59
C ALA A 185 -23.45 -2.17 -23.40
N GLY A 186 -24.07 -2.72 -22.34
CA GLY A 186 -25.45 -2.42 -21.95
C GLY A 186 -25.61 -1.10 -21.20
N ASP A 187 -24.58 -0.70 -20.45
CA ASP A 187 -24.59 0.49 -19.59
C ASP A 187 -24.48 1.80 -20.38
N THR A 188 -23.84 1.79 -21.55
CA THR A 188 -23.73 2.95 -22.47
C THR A 188 -24.97 3.22 -23.33
N ARG A 189 -26.08 2.50 -23.13
CA ARG A 189 -27.36 2.75 -23.84
C ARG A 189 -28.47 3.27 -22.94
N ALA A 190 -28.16 3.60 -21.69
CA ALA A 190 -29.12 4.07 -20.70
C ALA A 190 -28.94 5.57 -20.38
N ASP A 191 -28.66 6.40 -21.39
CA ASP A 191 -28.64 7.87 -21.29
C ASP A 191 -29.48 8.48 -22.42
#